data_AF-A0A954LLZ5-F1
#
_entry.id   AF-A0A954LLZ5-F1
#
_cell.length_a   1.000
_cell.length_b   1.000
_cell.length_c   1.000
_cell.angle_alpha   90.00
_cell.angle_beta   90.00
_cell.angle_gamma   90.00
#
_symmetry.space_group_name_H-M   'P 1'
#
loop_
_entity.id
_entity.type
_entity.pdbx_description
1 polymer ?
#
loop_
_entity_poly.entity_id
_entity_poly.type
_entity_poly.pdbx_seq_one_letter_code
_entity_poly.pdbx_strand_id
1 'polypeptide(L)'
;MKVLVCGSRGWTRKDLIFDQLQLLEGEVIVIHGAARGADTHAGEVAEELNFDVFACPADWKRYGRAAGIIRNRQMLDDYQPELVLAFVRNWGRSPGSRHTVDLALQRGLDVRVFDEAGPLEVEL
;
A
#
# COMPACT_ATOMS: atom_id res chain seq x y z
N MET A 1 5.30 10.66 -10.22
CA MET A 1 4.50 9.43 -10.13
C MET A 1 3.92 9.30 -8.72
N LYS A 2 2.62 8.97 -8.60
CA LYS A 2 1.99 8.64 -7.32
C LYS A 2 1.89 7.12 -7.15
N VAL A 3 2.47 6.59 -6.08
CA VAL A 3 2.46 5.15 -5.78
C VAL A 3 1.78 4.90 -4.45
N LEU A 4 0.78 4.03 -4.45
CA LEU A 4 0.14 3.58 -3.22
C LEU A 4 0.83 2.32 -2.72
N VAL A 5 1.39 2.39 -1.51
CA VAL A 5 1.91 1.22 -0.80
C VAL A 5 0.95 0.85 0.31
N CYS A 6 0.53 -0.41 0.33
CA CYS A 6 -0.34 -0.93 1.37
C CYS A 6 0.03 -2.36 1.74
N GLY A 7 -0.40 -2.82 2.92
CA GLY A 7 -0.13 -4.21 3.25
C GLY A 7 -0.56 -4.67 4.64
N SER A 8 -0.04 -5.83 5.02
CA SER A 8 -0.37 -6.47 6.29
C SER A 8 0.26 -5.74 7.48
N ARG A 9 -0.50 -5.62 8.59
CA ARG A 9 -0.04 -4.97 9.82
C ARG A 9 1.12 -5.65 10.53
N GLY A 10 1.37 -6.91 10.18
CA GLY A 10 2.48 -7.70 10.69
C GLY A 10 3.53 -8.01 9.64
N TRP A 11 3.57 -7.26 8.53
CA TRP A 11 4.65 -7.32 7.54
C TRP A 11 5.96 -6.85 8.16
N THR A 12 7.06 -7.58 7.89
CA THR A 12 8.39 -7.31 8.47
C THR A 12 9.50 -7.17 7.44
N ARG A 13 9.26 -7.58 6.19
CA ARG A 13 10.24 -7.53 5.09
C ARG A 13 10.31 -6.12 4.48
N LYS A 14 10.87 -5.17 5.24
CA LYS A 14 11.10 -3.80 4.77
C LYS A 14 12.00 -3.76 3.53
N ASP A 15 12.95 -4.69 3.44
CA ASP A 15 13.84 -4.89 2.30
C ASP A 15 13.07 -5.09 0.99
N LEU A 16 12.00 -5.90 0.97
CA LEU A 16 11.18 -6.07 -0.24
C LEU A 16 10.46 -4.78 -0.66
N ILE A 17 10.10 -3.92 0.31
CA ILE A 17 9.50 -2.62 0.01
C ILE A 17 10.56 -1.68 -0.59
N PHE A 18 11.75 -1.67 0.00
CA PHE A 18 12.91 -0.95 -0.52
C PHE A 18 13.24 -1.37 -1.95
N ASP A 19 13.31 -2.68 -2.21
CA ASP A 19 13.60 -3.24 -3.53
C ASP A 19 12.61 -2.80 -4.61
N GLN A 20 11.34 -2.58 -4.27
CA GLN A 20 10.36 -2.11 -5.25
C GLN A 20 10.36 -0.59 -5.41
N LEU A 21 10.52 0.16 -4.31
CA LEU A 21 10.51 1.61 -4.38
C LEU A 21 11.79 2.16 -5.04
N GLN A 22 12.96 1.53 -4.84
CA GLN A 22 14.22 1.98 -5.45
C GLN A 22 14.26 1.86 -6.98
N LEU A 23 13.35 1.05 -7.56
CA LEU A 23 13.22 0.89 -9.02
C LEU A 23 12.42 2.01 -9.67
N LEU A 24 11.78 2.87 -8.89
CA LEU A 24 10.99 3.98 -9.39
C LEU A 24 11.89 5.18 -9.68
N GLU A 25 11.67 5.81 -10.83
CA GLU A 25 12.47 6.95 -11.28
C GLU A 25 11.64 8.25 -11.26
N GLY A 26 12.35 9.37 -11.10
CA GLY A 26 11.78 10.71 -11.11
C GLY A 26 11.16 11.14 -9.78
N GLU A 27 10.28 12.13 -9.82
CA GLU A 27 9.57 12.62 -8.64
C GLU A 27 8.50 11.61 -8.21
N VAL A 28 8.71 10.93 -7.10
CA VAL A 28 7.82 9.91 -6.57
C VAL A 28 7.15 10.40 -5.29
N ILE A 29 5.83 10.22 -5.21
CA ILE A 29 5.04 10.44 -4.01
C ILE A 29 4.50 9.09 -3.54
N VAL A 30 4.90 8.65 -2.36
CA VAL A 30 4.45 7.41 -1.72
C VAL A 30 3.26 7.69 -0.83
N ILE A 31 2.11 7.12 -1.18
CA ILE A 31 0.86 7.18 -0.41
C ILE A 31 0.73 5.88 0.38
N HIS A 32 0.52 5.99 1.69
CA HIS A 32 0.26 4.84 2.56
C HIS A 32 -0.73 5.28 3.64
N GLY A 33 -1.33 4.37 4.43
CA GLY A 33 -2.30 4.81 5.44
C GLY A 33 -1.90 4.62 6.88
N ALA A 34 -0.62 4.84 7.16
CA ALA A 34 -0.09 5.02 8.51
C ALA A 34 -0.48 3.89 9.49
N ALA A 35 -0.75 2.69 8.98
CA ALA A 35 -0.91 1.51 9.79
C ALA A 35 0.47 0.93 10.15
N ARG A 36 0.53 0.14 11.22
CA ARG A 36 1.73 -0.66 11.54
C ARG A 36 2.07 -1.61 10.38
N GLY A 37 3.32 -2.09 10.33
CA GLY A 37 3.76 -3.07 9.33
C GLY A 37 4.08 -2.41 8.00
N ALA A 38 3.52 -2.92 6.91
CA ALA A 38 3.86 -2.48 5.55
C ALA A 38 3.71 -0.97 5.35
N ASP A 39 2.60 -0.36 5.82
CA ASP A 39 2.39 1.08 5.68
C ASP A 39 3.45 1.89 6.46
N THR A 40 3.91 1.45 7.63
CA THR A 40 5.00 2.12 8.37
C THR A 40 6.32 2.00 7.60
N HIS A 41 6.67 0.80 7.17
CA HIS A 41 7.90 0.55 6.42
C HIS A 41 7.93 1.30 5.09
N ALA A 42 6.78 1.46 4.43
CA ALA A 42 6.68 2.26 3.20
C ALA A 42 7.05 3.73 3.44
N GLY A 43 6.56 4.33 4.52
CA GLY A 43 6.93 5.70 4.90
C GLY A 43 8.43 5.83 5.17
N GLU A 44 9.00 4.93 5.97
CA GLU A 44 10.43 4.93 6.28
C GLU A 44 11.31 4.75 5.04
N VAL A 45 10.97 3.80 4.16
CA VAL A 45 11.71 3.56 2.91
C VAL A 45 11.61 4.74 1.96
N ALA A 46 10.43 5.35 1.85
CA ALA A 46 10.24 6.53 1.00
C ALA A 46 11.12 7.70 1.48
N GLU A 47 11.17 7.94 2.79
CA GLU A 47 12.08 8.92 3.39
C GLU A 47 13.56 8.59 3.10
N GLU A 48 13.96 7.31 3.25
CA GLU A 48 15.32 6.84 2.93
C GLU A 48 15.72 7.07 1.47
N LEU A 49 14.76 6.97 0.54
CA LEU A 49 14.94 7.19 -0.90
C LEU A 49 14.75 8.66 -1.32
N ASN A 50 14.49 9.58 -0.37
CA ASN A 50 14.16 10.99 -0.63
C ASN A 50 12.90 11.17 -1.51
N PHE A 51 11.91 10.30 -1.36
CA PHE A 51 10.59 10.45 -1.95
C PHE A 51 9.66 11.24 -1.03
N ASP A 52 8.69 11.92 -1.64
CA ASP A 52 7.63 12.57 -0.88
C ASP A 52 6.70 11.52 -0.26
N VAL A 53 6.26 11.77 0.99
CA VAL A 53 5.40 10.84 1.73
C VAL A 53 4.06 11.47 2.02
N PHE A 54 2.99 10.76 1.67
CA PHE A 54 1.63 11.12 2.00
C PHE A 54 0.97 10.06 2.89
N ALA A 55 0.95 10.31 4.20
CA ALA A 55 0.38 9.41 5.19
C ALA A 55 -1.13 9.64 5.40
N CYS A 56 -1.94 8.58 5.28
CA CYS A 56 -3.40 8.60 5.41
C CYS A 56 -3.89 7.84 6.65
N PRO A 57 -3.79 8.39 7.88
CA PRO A 57 -4.27 7.71 9.07
C PRO A 57 -5.79 7.51 9.02
N ALA A 58 -6.26 6.34 9.46
CA ALA A 58 -7.69 6.06 9.55
C ALA A 58 -8.36 6.83 10.70
N ASP A 59 -9.49 7.48 10.44
CA ASP A 59 -10.28 8.21 11.44
C ASP A 59 -11.17 7.26 12.27
N TRP A 60 -10.53 6.54 13.20
CA TRP A 60 -11.21 5.60 14.10
C TRP A 60 -12.24 6.26 15.00
N LYS A 61 -12.05 7.54 15.36
CA LYS A 61 -12.97 8.28 16.22
C LYS A 61 -14.30 8.54 15.51
N ARG A 62 -14.25 8.87 14.22
CA ARG A 62 -15.45 9.16 13.41
C ARG A 62 -16.13 7.91 12.88
N TYR A 63 -15.38 6.94 12.38
CA TYR A 63 -15.95 5.82 11.60
C TYR A 63 -15.84 4.46 12.29
N GLY A 64 -15.24 4.39 13.48
CA GLY A 64 -15.09 3.15 14.24
C GLY A 64 -14.45 2.04 13.40
N ARG A 65 -15.06 0.85 13.41
CA ARG A 65 -14.53 -0.34 12.70
C ARG A 65 -14.38 -0.14 11.19
N ALA A 66 -15.19 0.73 10.58
CA ALA A 66 -15.15 0.98 9.14
C ALA A 66 -14.02 1.94 8.72
N ALA A 67 -13.37 2.63 9.66
CA ALA A 67 -12.38 3.67 9.38
C ALA A 67 -11.25 3.19 8.46
N GLY A 68 -10.77 1.95 8.66
CA GLY A 68 -9.74 1.37 7.80
C GLY A 68 -10.18 1.19 6.34
N ILE A 69 -11.38 0.66 6.12
CA ILE A 69 -11.92 0.42 4.77
C ILE A 69 -12.23 1.74 4.07
N ILE A 70 -12.81 2.70 4.80
CA ILE A 70 -13.09 4.04 4.26
C ILE A 70 -11.80 4.73 3.86
N ARG A 71 -10.78 4.73 4.74
CA ARG A 71 -9.44 5.25 4.41
C ARG A 71 -8.87 4.57 3.18
N ASN A 72 -8.93 3.24 3.08
CA ASN A 72 -8.39 2.51 1.92
C ASN A 72 -9.01 2.98 0.60
N ARG A 73 -10.33 3.21 0.59
CA ARG A 73 -11.03 3.75 -0.57
C ARG A 73 -10.60 5.19 -0.87
N GLN A 74 -10.55 6.05 0.14
CA GLN A 74 -10.10 7.44 0.00
C GLN A 74 -8.69 7.52 -0.56
N MET A 75 -7.79 6.62 -0.17
CA MET A 75 -6.42 6.63 -0.72
C MET A 75 -6.39 6.45 -2.24
N LEU A 76 -7.32 5.67 -2.80
CA LEU A 76 -7.44 5.46 -4.24
C LEU A 76 -8.21 6.60 -4.91
N ASP A 77 -9.32 7.03 -4.31
CA ASP A 77 -10.24 8.00 -4.92
C ASP A 77 -9.71 9.44 -4.88
N ASP A 78 -9.17 9.85 -3.73
CA ASP A 78 -8.78 11.24 -3.49
C ASP A 78 -7.37 11.54 -4.01
N TYR A 79 -6.45 10.56 -3.97
CA TYR A 79 -5.05 10.76 -4.38
C TYR A 79 -4.73 10.17 -5.74
N GLN A 80 -5.56 9.30 -6.31
CA GLN A 80 -5.42 8.78 -7.68
C GLN A 80 -3.99 8.28 -7.98
N PRO A 81 -3.53 7.22 -7.27
CA PRO A 81 -2.23 6.62 -7.55
C PRO A 81 -2.22 5.98 -8.93
N GLU A 82 -1.04 5.93 -9.55
CA GLU A 82 -0.80 5.30 -10.86
C GLU A 82 -0.40 3.83 -10.70
N LEU A 83 0.21 3.49 -9.57
CA LEU A 83 0.70 2.16 -9.22
C LEU A 83 0.30 1.79 -7.79
N VAL A 84 -0.09 0.53 -7.59
CA VAL A 84 -0.32 -0.06 -6.26
C VAL A 84 0.68 -1.17 -5.99
N LEU A 85 1.45 -1.02 -4.92
CA LEU A 85 2.32 -2.06 -4.38
C LEU A 85 1.69 -2.62 -3.10
N ALA A 86 1.26 -3.88 -3.15
CA ALA A 86 0.57 -4.54 -2.04
C ALA A 86 1.45 -5.62 -1.39
N PHE A 87 1.87 -5.40 -0.15
CA PHE A 87 2.75 -6.30 0.61
C PHE A 87 1.95 -7.09 1.65
N VAL A 88 1.55 -8.32 1.31
CA VAL A 88 0.52 -9.05 2.02
C VAL A 88 1.06 -10.36 2.58
N ARG A 89 0.96 -10.51 3.90
CA ARG A 89 1.15 -11.81 4.55
C ARG A 89 -0.08 -12.69 4.33
N ASN A 90 0.14 -13.94 3.92
CA ASN A 90 -0.90 -14.94 3.67
C ASN A 90 -1.98 -14.39 2.70
N TRP A 91 -1.62 -14.23 1.43
CA TRP A 91 -2.58 -13.83 0.40
C TRP A 91 -3.88 -14.66 0.47
N GLY A 92 -5.03 -14.00 0.27
CA GLY A 92 -6.36 -14.60 0.45
C GLY A 92 -6.87 -14.66 1.91
N ARG A 93 -6.00 -14.47 2.92
CA ARG A 93 -6.40 -14.40 4.36
C ARG A 93 -6.26 -13.01 4.98
N SER A 94 -5.95 -11.98 4.18
CA SER A 94 -5.91 -10.57 4.60
C SER A 94 -7.05 -9.77 3.92
N PRO A 95 -8.26 -9.71 4.51
CA PRO A 95 -9.42 -9.11 3.87
C PRO A 95 -9.24 -7.63 3.52
N GLY A 96 -8.54 -6.88 4.38
CA GLY A 96 -8.32 -5.45 4.21
C GLY A 96 -7.41 -5.12 3.02
N SER A 97 -6.31 -5.86 2.86
CA SER A 97 -5.37 -5.66 1.74
C SER A 97 -5.96 -6.19 0.44
N ARG A 98 -6.67 -7.33 0.48
CA ARG A 98 -7.37 -7.87 -0.70
C ARG A 98 -8.41 -6.89 -1.22
N HIS A 99 -9.22 -6.29 -0.34
CA HIS A 99 -10.21 -5.29 -0.73
C HIS A 99 -9.57 -4.07 -1.43
N THR A 100 -8.42 -3.57 -0.95
CA THR A 100 -7.72 -2.46 -1.62
C THR A 100 -7.22 -2.87 -3.01
N VAL A 101 -6.65 -4.08 -3.14
CA VAL A 101 -6.18 -4.61 -4.42
C VAL A 101 -7.33 -4.77 -5.42
N ASP A 102 -8.43 -5.42 -5.02
CA ASP A 102 -9.61 -5.59 -5.87
C ASP A 102 -10.16 -4.24 -6.35
N LEU A 103 -10.20 -3.25 -5.45
CA LEU A 103 -10.70 -1.92 -5.74
C LEU A 103 -9.78 -1.14 -6.71
N ALA A 104 -8.47 -1.35 -6.62
CA ALA A 104 -7.48 -0.78 -7.53
C ALA A 104 -7.55 -1.41 -8.93
N LEU A 105 -7.69 -2.74 -8.99
CA LEU A 105 -7.87 -3.49 -10.24
C LEU A 105 -9.15 -3.07 -10.97
N GLN A 106 -10.26 -2.91 -10.24
CA GLN A 106 -11.52 -2.40 -10.80
C GLN A 106 -11.39 -0.98 -11.39
N ARG A 107 -10.39 -0.20 -10.97
CA ARG A 107 -10.07 1.14 -11.49
C ARG A 107 -9.09 1.09 -12.67
N GLY A 108 -8.60 -0.09 -13.07
CA GLY A 108 -7.62 -0.25 -14.14
C GLY A 108 -6.21 0.22 -13.76
N LEU A 109 -5.87 0.24 -12.47
CA LEU A 109 -4.54 0.60 -12.00
C LEU A 109 -3.55 -0.56 -12.20
N ASP A 110 -2.26 -0.24 -12.38
CA ASP A 110 -1.19 -1.26 -12.27
C ASP A 110 -1.10 -1.70 -10.81
N VAL A 111 -1.20 -3.01 -10.56
CA VAL A 111 -1.16 -3.58 -9.21
C VAL A 111 -0.15 -4.71 -9.18
N ARG A 112 0.79 -4.61 -8.24
CA ARG A 112 1.79 -5.65 -7.96
C ARG A 112 1.61 -6.12 -6.53
N VAL A 113 1.46 -7.44 -6.38
CA VAL A 113 1.25 -8.07 -5.08
C VAL A 113 2.50 -8.85 -4.70
N PHE A 114 2.88 -8.76 -3.43
CA PHE A 114 4.05 -9.43 -2.88
C PHE A 114 3.65 -10.18 -1.60
N ASP A 115 4.21 -11.35 -1.41
CA ASP A 115 4.26 -12.04 -0.13
C ASP A 115 5.69 -12.09 0.42
N GLU A 116 5.89 -12.78 1.55
CA GLU A 116 7.20 -12.83 2.21
C GLU A 116 8.28 -13.54 1.37
N ALA A 117 7.91 -14.28 0.32
CA ALA A 117 8.81 -14.94 -0.62
C ALA A 117 9.12 -14.08 -1.86
N GLY A 118 8.25 -13.15 -2.23
CA GLY A 118 8.48 -12.22 -3.35
C GLY A 118 7.21 -11.85 -4.10
N PRO A 119 7.31 -11.53 -5.41
CA PRO A 119 6.15 -11.25 -6.25
C PRO A 119 5.17 -12.43 -6.24
N LEU A 120 3.88 -12.13 -6.16
CA LEU A 120 2.81 -13.11 -6.16
C LEU A 120 1.95 -12.91 -7.41
N GLU A 121 1.86 -13.95 -8.23
CA GLU A 121 0.89 -13.98 -9.33
C GLU A 121 -0.51 -14.10 -8.74
N VAL A 122 -1.29 -13.03 -8.88
CA VAL A 122 -2.69 -13.02 -8.49
C VAL A 122 -3.50 -13.41 -9.70
N GLU A 123 -4.19 -14.56 -9.64
CA GLU A 123 -5.28 -14.83 -10.58
C GLU A 123 -6.36 -13.76 -10.35
N LEU A 124 -6.55 -12.93 -11.37
CA LEU A 124 -7.47 -11.79 -11.41
C LEU A 124 -8.86 -12.23 -11.86
#